data_AF-A0A2C6LEG9-F1
#
_entry.id   AF-A0A2C6LEG9-F1
#
_cell.length_a   1.000
_cell.length_b   1.000
_cell.length_c   1.000
_cell.angle_alpha   90.00
_cell.angle_beta   90.00
_cell.angle_gamma   90.00
#
_symmetry.space_group_name_H-M   'P 1'
#
loop_
_entity.id
_entity.type
_entity.pdbx_description
1 polymer ?
#
loop_
_entity_poly.entity_id
_entity_poly.type
_entity_poly.pdbx_seq_one_letter_code
_entity_poly.pdbx_strand_id
1 'polypeptide(L)'
;MTSFSPFSWFSSSSSSDREDSSSVESADSGGGRRSRSVFSFLFPSAEDKENRLKIAMRRYGYTLAQLHSYPDMMQLPDIPQEMLQLQKHFQEELEKQKEKCRWRYNTIHQCVEHVSDHDAKSRFKYARLQECKPQWAAFQQCVTFRDKMILRDVQNWERNYIKTLAPHQKEAYLEDLRGKLRYAEYVHRRTEDEQEVLRRKREQEHLELRLKNLTTALETR
;
A
#
# COMPACT_ATOMS: atom_id res chain seq x y z
N MET A 1 1.17 -17.23 29.15
CA MET A 1 0.67 -17.37 27.76
C MET A 1 -0.27 -16.22 27.49
N THR A 2 0.25 -15.12 26.95
CA THR A 2 -0.51 -13.90 26.70
C THR A 2 -0.51 -13.63 25.20
N SER A 3 -1.74 -13.56 24.67
CA SER A 3 -2.08 -13.33 23.27
C SER A 3 -1.69 -11.91 22.86
N PHE A 4 -0.82 -11.78 21.87
CA PHE A 4 -0.52 -10.53 21.19
C PHE A 4 -1.50 -10.35 20.02
N SER A 5 -2.46 -9.43 20.18
CA SER A 5 -3.29 -8.93 19.07
C SER A 5 -2.51 -7.89 18.27
N PRO A 6 -2.34 -8.04 16.93
CA PRO A 6 -1.58 -7.09 16.14
C PRO A 6 -2.51 -6.15 15.36
N PHE A 7 -3.41 -5.41 16.02
CA PHE A 7 -4.20 -4.36 15.37
C PHE A 7 -4.67 -3.32 16.39
N SER A 8 -3.83 -2.32 16.62
CA SER A 8 -4.21 -1.15 17.42
C SER A 8 -3.28 0.02 17.13
N TRP A 9 -3.37 0.57 15.92
CA TRP A 9 -2.97 1.95 15.65
C TRP A 9 -3.87 2.56 14.58
N PHE A 10 -4.99 3.13 15.03
CA PHE A 10 -5.63 4.30 14.43
C PHE A 10 -6.60 4.90 15.46
N SER A 11 -6.15 5.93 16.17
CA SER A 11 -6.88 6.99 16.89
C SER A 11 -5.79 8.05 17.19
N SER A 12 -5.91 9.35 16.91
CA SER A 12 -7.08 10.24 16.86
C SER A 12 -6.76 11.49 16.02
N SER A 13 -7.79 12.18 15.54
CA SER A 13 -7.82 13.65 15.54
C SER A 13 -9.26 14.11 15.67
N SER A 14 -9.48 14.92 16.69
CA SER A 14 -10.73 15.52 17.15
C SER A 14 -10.77 17.00 16.81
N SER A 15 -11.96 17.51 16.47
CA SER A 15 -12.49 18.89 16.67
C SER A 15 -13.57 19.10 15.59
N SER A 16 -14.71 19.74 15.82
CA SER A 16 -15.30 20.36 17.00
C SER A 16 -16.77 20.65 16.64
N ASP A 17 -17.60 20.72 17.67
CA ASP A 17 -19.04 20.91 17.65
C ASP A 17 -19.53 22.18 16.95
N ARG A 18 -20.75 22.10 16.42
CA ARG A 18 -21.76 23.17 16.49
C ARG A 18 -23.15 22.58 16.33
N GLU A 19 -23.86 22.54 17.45
CA GLU A 19 -25.31 22.43 17.53
C GLU A 19 -25.94 23.74 17.07
N ASP A 20 -27.04 23.65 16.33
CA ASP A 20 -28.13 24.62 16.46
C ASP A 20 -29.44 23.92 16.13
N SER A 21 -30.35 24.00 17.10
CA SER A 21 -31.70 23.42 17.07
C SER A 21 -32.69 24.51 16.68
N SER A 22 -33.61 24.20 15.75
CA SER A 22 -34.97 24.73 15.85
C SER A 22 -35.97 23.79 15.17
N SER A 23 -36.97 23.43 15.96
CA SER A 23 -38.19 22.68 15.66
C SER A 23 -39.08 23.44 14.67
N VAL A 24 -39.95 22.76 13.90
CA VAL A 24 -41.42 22.68 14.08
C VAL A 24 -42.06 21.90 12.89
N GLU A 25 -42.86 20.89 13.25
CA GLU A 25 -44.03 20.22 12.62
C GLU A 25 -44.09 19.69 11.17
N SER A 26 -44.19 18.35 11.11
CA SER A 26 -45.21 17.49 10.46
C SER A 26 -46.04 17.97 9.26
N ALA A 27 -45.93 17.23 8.15
CA ALA A 27 -47.08 16.76 7.38
C ALA A 27 -46.77 15.44 6.66
N ASP A 28 -47.58 14.44 6.99
CA ASP A 28 -47.74 13.14 6.37
C ASP A 28 -48.19 13.27 4.90
N SER A 29 -47.60 12.48 4.00
CA SER A 29 -48.22 12.02 2.73
C SER A 29 -47.25 11.18 1.90
N GLY A 30 -47.63 9.91 1.67
CA GLY A 30 -47.28 9.21 0.43
C GLY A 30 -46.19 8.16 0.56
N GLY A 31 -46.58 6.99 1.06
CA GLY A 31 -45.84 5.75 0.89
C GLY A 31 -45.64 5.39 -0.59
N GLY A 32 -44.55 5.85 -1.17
CA GLY A 32 -44.02 5.34 -2.43
C GLY A 32 -43.04 4.20 -2.15
N ARG A 33 -43.53 2.96 -2.04
CA ARG A 33 -42.67 1.78 -2.20
C ARG A 33 -41.96 1.92 -3.54
N ARG A 34 -40.67 2.28 -3.52
CA ARG A 34 -39.80 2.27 -4.69
C ARG A 34 -39.82 0.84 -5.24
N SER A 35 -40.68 0.62 -6.23
CA SER A 35 -40.59 -0.52 -7.12
C SER A 35 -39.20 -0.45 -7.74
N ARG A 36 -38.25 -1.17 -7.14
CA ARG A 36 -36.97 -1.45 -7.78
C ARG A 36 -37.32 -2.25 -9.02
N SER A 37 -37.47 -1.53 -10.12
CA SER A 37 -37.82 -2.05 -11.43
C SER A 37 -37.04 -3.33 -11.70
N VAL A 38 -37.74 -4.40 -12.07
CA VAL A 38 -37.16 -5.71 -12.40
C VAL A 38 -36.08 -5.58 -13.49
N PHE A 39 -36.12 -4.49 -14.28
CA PHE A 39 -35.08 -4.12 -15.24
C PHE A 39 -33.71 -3.81 -14.62
N SER A 40 -33.61 -3.23 -13.42
CA SER A 40 -32.31 -2.95 -12.79
C SER A 40 -31.59 -4.21 -12.28
N PHE A 41 -32.33 -5.32 -12.11
CA PHE A 41 -31.74 -6.64 -11.85
C PHE A 41 -31.20 -7.32 -13.12
N LEU A 42 -31.77 -7.00 -14.28
CA LEU A 42 -31.37 -7.54 -15.58
C LEU A 42 -30.23 -6.72 -16.21
N PHE A 43 -30.19 -5.40 -16.00
CA PHE A 43 -29.15 -4.51 -16.48
C PHE A 43 -28.70 -3.53 -15.39
N PRO A 44 -27.72 -3.90 -14.55
CA PRO A 44 -27.17 -3.00 -13.54
C PRO A 44 -26.52 -1.79 -14.20
N SER A 45 -26.87 -0.60 -13.73
CA SER A 45 -26.24 0.65 -14.16
C SER A 45 -24.74 0.66 -13.84
N ALA A 46 -23.97 1.57 -14.45
CA ALA A 46 -22.55 1.72 -14.12
C ALA A 46 -22.35 2.08 -12.64
N GLU A 47 -23.22 2.93 -12.09
CA GLU A 47 -23.22 3.36 -10.69
C GLU A 47 -23.51 2.20 -9.72
N ASP A 48 -24.40 1.28 -10.08
CA ASP A 48 -24.67 0.07 -9.29
C ASP A 48 -23.47 -0.88 -9.23
N LYS A 49 -22.67 -0.95 -10.31
CA LYS A 49 -21.45 -1.78 -10.36
C LYS A 49 -20.36 -1.19 -9.48
N GLU A 50 -20.16 0.13 -9.53
CA GLU A 50 -19.19 0.83 -8.70
C GLU A 50 -19.53 0.72 -7.20
N ASN A 51 -20.81 0.87 -6.84
CA ASN A 51 -21.25 0.72 -5.46
C ASN A 51 -21.05 -0.70 -4.93
N ARG A 52 -21.30 -1.73 -5.75
CA ARG A 52 -21.03 -3.13 -5.39
C ARG A 52 -19.53 -3.38 -5.18
N LEU A 53 -18.68 -2.81 -6.03
CA LEU A 53 -17.23 -2.87 -5.87
C LEU A 53 -16.80 -2.21 -4.55
N LYS A 54 -17.29 -1.01 -4.25
CA LYS A 54 -16.98 -0.31 -2.99
C LYS A 54 -17.39 -1.13 -1.76
N ILE A 55 -18.54 -1.78 -1.79
CA ILE A 55 -19.00 -2.67 -0.70
C ILE A 55 -18.07 -3.90 -0.58
N ALA A 56 -17.71 -4.53 -1.69
CA ALA A 56 -16.80 -5.66 -1.71
C ALA A 56 -15.42 -5.28 -1.14
N MET A 57 -14.85 -4.16 -1.58
CA MET A 57 -13.56 -3.66 -1.09
C MET A 57 -13.56 -3.45 0.43
N ARG A 58 -14.61 -2.82 0.96
CA ARG A 58 -14.78 -2.66 2.42
C ARG A 58 -14.89 -4.00 3.14
N ARG A 59 -15.64 -4.95 2.58
CA ARG A 59 -15.84 -6.27 3.17
C ARG A 59 -14.55 -7.10 3.20
N TYR A 60 -13.77 -7.05 2.13
CA TYR A 60 -12.57 -7.89 2.01
C TYR A 60 -11.32 -7.24 2.58
N GLY A 61 -11.30 -5.91 2.72
CA GLY A 61 -10.24 -5.15 3.40
C GLY A 61 -9.08 -4.75 2.48
N TYR A 62 -9.26 -4.83 1.16
CA TYR A 62 -8.29 -4.38 0.18
C TYR A 62 -8.96 -3.96 -1.13
N THR A 63 -8.28 -3.11 -1.89
CA THR A 63 -8.78 -2.55 -3.15
C THR A 63 -8.43 -3.43 -4.34
N LEU A 64 -9.14 -3.20 -5.45
CA LEU A 64 -8.81 -3.87 -6.70
C LEU A 64 -7.42 -3.47 -7.20
N ALA A 65 -7.05 -2.19 -7.09
CA ALA A 65 -5.71 -1.71 -7.41
C ALA A 65 -4.63 -2.36 -6.53
N GLN A 66 -4.90 -2.59 -5.24
CA GLN A 66 -3.99 -3.33 -4.36
C GLN A 66 -3.80 -4.77 -4.85
N LEU A 67 -4.89 -5.46 -5.21
CA LEU A 67 -4.80 -6.81 -5.75
C LEU A 67 -3.95 -6.86 -7.01
N HIS A 68 -4.06 -5.87 -7.91
CA HIS A 68 -3.32 -5.82 -9.18
C HIS A 68 -1.91 -5.27 -9.07
N SER A 69 -1.58 -4.55 -8.01
CA SER A 69 -0.20 -4.08 -7.79
C SER A 69 0.75 -5.17 -7.29
N TYR A 70 0.28 -6.41 -7.12
CA TYR A 70 1.11 -7.55 -6.70
C TYR A 70 2.41 -7.75 -7.52
N PRO A 71 2.50 -7.47 -8.85
CA PRO A 71 3.75 -7.55 -9.59
C PRO A 71 4.73 -6.46 -9.15
N ASP A 72 4.24 -5.23 -8.95
CA ASP A 72 5.05 -4.12 -8.45
C ASP A 72 5.50 -4.36 -7.02
N MET A 73 4.69 -5.03 -6.21
CA MET A 73 5.06 -5.38 -4.84
C MET A 73 6.28 -6.29 -4.77
N MET A 74 6.57 -7.06 -5.82
CA MET A 74 7.77 -7.90 -5.87
C MET A 74 9.06 -7.11 -6.12
N GLN A 75 8.96 -5.89 -6.65
CA GLN A 75 10.10 -4.99 -6.76
C GLN A 75 10.65 -4.72 -5.36
N LEU A 76 11.98 -4.68 -5.27
CA LEU A 76 12.67 -4.47 -4.01
C LEU A 76 12.68 -2.96 -3.69
N PRO A 77 12.79 -2.58 -2.41
CA PRO A 77 12.98 -1.18 -2.04
C PRO A 77 14.24 -0.63 -2.70
N ASP A 78 14.28 0.70 -2.93
CA ASP A 78 15.47 1.36 -3.47
C ASP A 78 16.66 1.26 -2.49
N ILE A 79 17.81 0.86 -3.02
CA ILE A 79 19.02 0.54 -2.24
C ILE A 79 20.14 1.49 -2.69
N PRO A 80 20.87 2.12 -1.76
CA PRO A 80 22.05 2.91 -2.10
C PRO A 80 23.03 2.15 -2.99
N GLN A 81 23.49 2.77 -4.08
CA GLN A 81 24.42 2.13 -5.01
C GLN A 81 25.78 1.84 -4.35
N GLU A 82 26.20 2.72 -3.44
CA GLU A 82 27.43 2.58 -2.66
C GLU A 82 27.37 1.32 -1.77
N MET A 83 26.20 0.99 -1.22
CA MET A 83 26.01 -0.24 -0.46
C MET A 83 26.19 -1.48 -1.33
N LEU A 84 25.62 -1.46 -2.55
CA LEU A 84 25.72 -2.56 -3.50
C LEU A 84 27.17 -2.78 -3.99
N GLN A 85 27.93 -1.70 -4.16
CA GLN A 85 29.34 -1.77 -4.58
C GLN A 85 30.25 -2.28 -3.46
N LEU A 86 30.00 -1.86 -2.21
CA LEU A 86 30.84 -2.20 -1.07
C LEU A 86 30.53 -3.60 -0.50
N GLN A 87 29.31 -4.12 -0.67
CA GLN A 87 28.88 -5.39 -0.07
C GLN A 87 28.36 -6.38 -1.11
N LYS A 88 29.25 -7.13 -1.76
CA LYS A 88 28.86 -8.22 -2.69
C LYS A 88 27.93 -9.26 -2.04
N HIS A 89 28.19 -9.64 -0.78
CA HIS A 89 27.32 -10.57 -0.04
C HIS A 89 25.91 -10.05 0.18
N PHE A 90 25.71 -8.73 0.17
CA PHE A 90 24.38 -8.15 0.32
C PHE A 90 23.52 -8.38 -0.92
N GLN A 91 24.10 -8.37 -2.13
CA GLN A 91 23.38 -8.73 -3.36
C GLN A 91 22.89 -10.19 -3.33
N GLU A 92 23.73 -11.11 -2.86
CA GLU A 92 23.33 -12.53 -2.71
C GLU A 92 22.18 -12.69 -1.70
N GLU A 93 22.24 -11.96 -0.58
CA GLU A 93 21.16 -11.99 0.41
C GLU A 93 19.87 -11.38 -0.16
N LEU A 94 19.97 -10.30 -0.93
CA LEU A 94 18.83 -9.66 -1.58
C LEU A 94 18.11 -10.62 -2.52
N GLU A 95 18.84 -11.37 -3.34
CA GLU A 95 18.26 -12.40 -4.21
C GLU A 95 17.61 -13.53 -3.41
N LYS A 96 18.21 -13.97 -2.30
CA LYS A 96 17.57 -14.94 -1.39
C LYS A 96 16.26 -14.40 -0.81
N GLN A 97 16.22 -13.14 -0.42
CA GLN A 97 15.01 -12.50 0.12
C GLN A 97 13.91 -12.39 -0.94
N LYS A 98 14.28 -12.12 -2.19
CA LYS A 98 13.36 -12.14 -3.33
C LYS A 98 12.79 -13.55 -3.57
N GLU A 99 13.63 -14.57 -3.47
CA GLU A 99 13.23 -15.98 -3.65
C GLU A 99 12.24 -16.44 -2.58
N LYS A 100 12.41 -16.03 -1.32
CA LYS A 100 11.51 -16.40 -0.21
C LYS A 100 10.04 -16.05 -0.47
N CYS A 101 9.77 -14.93 -1.15
CA CYS A 101 8.40 -14.53 -1.49
C CYS A 101 7.94 -15.01 -2.87
N ARG A 102 8.80 -15.64 -3.68
CA ARG A 102 8.47 -16.07 -5.04
C ARG A 102 7.32 -17.06 -5.08
N TRP A 103 7.30 -18.04 -4.17
CA TRP A 103 6.20 -19.00 -4.13
C TRP A 103 4.86 -18.32 -3.85
N ARG A 104 4.83 -17.38 -2.88
CA ARG A 104 3.62 -16.60 -2.57
C ARG A 104 3.17 -15.75 -3.76
N TYR A 105 4.13 -15.14 -4.47
CA TYR A 105 3.89 -14.40 -5.70
C TYR A 105 3.24 -15.26 -6.79
N ASN A 106 3.81 -16.44 -7.06
CA ASN A 106 3.27 -17.35 -8.08
C ASN A 106 1.84 -17.79 -7.74
N THR A 107 1.56 -18.07 -6.46
CA THR A 107 0.23 -18.48 -6.01
C THR A 107 -0.81 -17.37 -6.18
N ILE A 108 -0.47 -16.11 -5.86
CA ILE A 108 -1.40 -14.99 -6.10
C ILE A 108 -1.56 -14.72 -7.60
N HIS A 109 -0.48 -14.79 -8.38
CA HIS A 109 -0.50 -14.62 -9.83
C HIS A 109 -1.47 -15.60 -10.49
N GLN A 110 -1.32 -16.91 -10.20
CA GLN A 110 -2.20 -17.95 -10.73
C GLN A 110 -3.66 -17.74 -10.32
N CYS A 111 -3.92 -17.31 -9.08
CA CYS A 111 -5.27 -17.01 -8.64
C CYS A 111 -5.86 -15.85 -9.43
N VAL A 112 -5.11 -14.74 -9.56
CA VAL A 112 -5.58 -13.55 -10.27
C VAL A 112 -5.84 -13.88 -11.74
N GLU A 113 -4.95 -14.61 -12.41
CA GLU A 113 -5.16 -15.04 -13.80
C GLU A 113 -6.38 -15.94 -13.94
N HIS A 114 -6.47 -17.02 -13.16
CA HIS A 114 -7.57 -17.98 -13.26
C HIS A 114 -8.93 -17.34 -12.98
N VAL A 115 -9.02 -16.51 -11.95
CA VAL A 115 -10.28 -15.85 -11.58
C VAL A 115 -10.56 -14.66 -12.49
N SER A 116 -9.57 -14.05 -13.16
CA SER A 116 -9.82 -12.95 -14.10
C SER A 116 -10.65 -13.39 -15.32
N ASP A 117 -10.38 -14.58 -15.85
CA ASP A 117 -11.15 -15.16 -16.95
C ASP A 117 -12.59 -15.49 -16.54
N HIS A 118 -12.74 -15.99 -15.30
CA HIS A 118 -14.05 -16.24 -14.72
C HIS A 118 -14.81 -14.93 -14.44
N ASP A 119 -14.15 -13.90 -13.92
CA ASP A 119 -14.72 -12.58 -13.62
C ASP A 119 -15.18 -11.86 -14.90
N ALA A 120 -14.46 -12.04 -16.01
CA ALA A 120 -14.83 -11.51 -17.32
C ALA A 120 -16.11 -12.15 -17.89
N LYS A 121 -16.33 -13.44 -17.62
CA LYS A 121 -17.45 -14.23 -18.15
C LYS A 121 -18.64 -14.32 -17.19
N SER A 122 -18.43 -14.10 -15.88
CA SER A 122 -19.46 -14.29 -14.87
C SER A 122 -20.34 -13.06 -14.65
N ARG A 123 -21.54 -13.29 -14.09
CA ARG A 123 -22.44 -12.23 -13.63
C ARG A 123 -21.89 -11.50 -12.39
N PHE A 124 -21.00 -12.14 -11.64
CA PHE A 124 -20.42 -11.61 -10.41
C PHE A 124 -19.08 -10.96 -10.69
N LYS A 125 -19.13 -9.73 -11.19
CA LYS A 125 -17.95 -8.89 -11.30
C LYS A 125 -17.34 -8.73 -9.89
N TYR A 126 -16.02 -8.81 -9.79
CA TYR A 126 -15.20 -8.72 -8.57
C TYR A 126 -15.08 -9.99 -7.71
N ALA A 127 -15.41 -11.17 -8.25
CA ALA A 127 -15.25 -12.46 -7.54
C ALA A 127 -13.81 -12.69 -7.05
N ARG A 128 -12.82 -12.21 -7.83
CA ARG A 128 -11.38 -12.25 -7.49
C ARG A 128 -11.02 -11.63 -6.15
N LEU A 129 -11.75 -10.60 -5.69
CA LEU A 129 -11.50 -10.00 -4.37
C LEU A 129 -11.83 -10.95 -3.22
N GLN A 130 -12.77 -11.87 -3.43
CA GLN A 130 -13.09 -12.89 -2.44
C GLN A 130 -12.14 -14.08 -2.56
N GLU A 131 -12.02 -14.61 -3.77
CA GLU A 131 -11.33 -15.88 -4.03
C GLU A 131 -9.82 -15.79 -3.80
N CYS A 132 -9.20 -14.68 -4.20
CA CYS A 132 -7.76 -14.49 -4.04
C CYS A 132 -7.36 -13.90 -2.70
N LYS A 133 -8.31 -13.57 -1.81
CA LYS A 133 -8.02 -12.97 -0.49
C LYS A 133 -6.98 -13.72 0.35
N PRO A 134 -7.05 -15.05 0.57
CA PRO A 134 -6.06 -15.75 1.38
C PRO A 134 -4.66 -15.69 0.77
N GLN A 135 -4.55 -15.79 -0.57
CA GLN A 135 -3.27 -15.72 -1.26
C GLN A 135 -2.69 -14.31 -1.24
N TRP A 136 -3.54 -13.30 -1.43
CA TRP A 136 -3.19 -11.90 -1.31
C TRP A 136 -2.63 -11.58 0.08
N ALA A 137 -3.34 -11.95 1.15
CA ALA A 137 -2.91 -11.67 2.51
C ALA A 137 -1.56 -12.31 2.84
N ALA A 138 -1.35 -13.57 2.44
CA ALA A 138 -0.08 -14.26 2.65
C ALA A 138 1.07 -13.64 1.86
N PHE A 139 0.82 -13.22 0.61
CA PHE A 139 1.79 -12.53 -0.21
C PHE A 139 2.17 -11.16 0.36
N GLN A 140 1.16 -10.34 0.71
CA GLN A 140 1.35 -9.01 1.28
C GLN A 140 2.17 -9.07 2.57
N GLN A 141 1.90 -10.04 3.45
CA GLN A 141 2.69 -10.24 4.67
C GLN A 141 4.15 -10.60 4.37
N CYS A 142 4.40 -11.47 3.39
CA CYS A 142 5.75 -11.85 2.99
C CYS A 142 6.55 -10.63 2.51
N VAL A 143 6.00 -9.87 1.57
CA VAL A 143 6.65 -8.68 1.01
C VAL A 143 6.87 -7.61 2.08
N THR A 144 5.87 -7.37 2.94
CA THR A 144 6.00 -6.39 4.03
C THR A 144 7.12 -6.77 4.98
N PHE A 145 7.26 -8.05 5.32
CA PHE A 145 8.34 -8.52 6.18
C PHE A 145 9.70 -8.42 5.48
N ARG A 146 9.78 -8.86 4.22
CA ARG A 146 10.98 -8.78 3.37
C ARG A 146 11.50 -7.35 3.29
N ASP A 147 10.64 -6.40 2.93
CA ASP A 147 11.01 -5.00 2.73
C ASP A 147 11.45 -4.37 4.06
N LYS A 148 10.80 -4.70 5.18
CA LYS A 148 11.24 -4.27 6.52
C LYS A 148 12.63 -4.77 6.88
N MET A 149 12.97 -6.01 6.52
CA MET A 149 14.31 -6.56 6.75
C MET A 149 15.35 -5.82 5.91
N ILE A 150 15.11 -5.67 4.61
CA ILE A 150 16.03 -4.97 3.70
C ILE A 150 16.24 -3.52 4.13
N LEU A 151 15.16 -2.79 4.45
CA LEU A 151 15.25 -1.40 4.88
C LEU A 151 15.99 -1.24 6.21
N ARG A 152 15.88 -2.22 7.13
CA ARG A 152 16.66 -2.22 8.37
C ARG A 152 18.15 -2.36 8.09
N ASP A 153 18.53 -3.24 7.16
CA ASP A 153 19.92 -3.44 6.79
C ASP A 153 20.50 -2.20 6.10
N VAL A 154 19.73 -1.58 5.20
CA VAL A 154 20.06 -0.30 4.59
C VAL A 154 20.28 0.77 5.66
N GLN A 155 19.36 0.94 6.61
CA GLN A 155 19.49 1.93 7.69
C GLN A 155 20.71 1.68 8.59
N ASN A 156 21.02 0.42 8.88
CA ASN A 156 22.22 0.06 9.65
C ASN A 156 23.49 0.45 8.89
N TRP A 157 23.53 0.15 7.60
CA TRP A 157 24.64 0.50 6.73
C TRP A 157 24.78 2.04 6.59
N GLU A 158 23.71 2.75 6.27
CA GLU A 158 23.71 4.21 6.06
C GLU A 158 24.20 4.95 7.31
N ARG A 159 23.79 4.52 8.50
CA ARG A 159 24.24 5.10 9.78
C ARG A 159 25.74 4.99 10.00
N ASN A 160 26.37 3.93 9.50
CA ASN A 160 27.81 3.74 9.60
C ASN A 160 28.52 4.47 8.48
N TYR A 161 28.00 4.40 7.25
CA TYR A 161 28.54 5.07 6.08
C TYR A 161 28.61 6.60 6.26
N ILE A 162 27.55 7.24 6.75
CA ILE A 162 27.54 8.68 6.98
C ILE A 162 28.58 9.12 8.03
N LYS A 163 28.91 8.26 8.99
CA LYS A 163 29.96 8.57 9.99
C LYS A 163 31.36 8.55 9.40
N THR A 164 31.58 7.80 8.33
CA THR A 164 32.88 7.73 7.66
C THR A 164 33.09 8.86 6.65
N LEU A 165 32.01 9.53 6.23
CA LEU A 165 32.07 10.61 5.25
C LEU A 165 32.57 11.92 5.85
N ALA A 166 33.28 12.71 5.02
CA ALA A 166 33.62 14.08 5.36
C ALA A 166 32.35 14.97 5.43
N PRO A 167 32.36 16.08 6.20
CA PRO A 167 31.18 16.92 6.38
C PRO A 167 30.52 17.39 5.07
N HIS A 168 31.33 17.73 4.06
CA HIS A 168 30.83 18.15 2.74
C HIS A 168 30.13 17.01 1.97
N GLN A 169 30.68 15.80 2.02
CA GLN A 169 30.10 14.62 1.36
C GLN A 169 28.82 14.18 2.06
N LYS A 170 28.79 14.30 3.38
CA LYS A 170 27.61 14.00 4.18
C LYS A 170 26.45 14.93 3.83
N GLU A 171 26.66 16.24 3.73
CA GLU A 171 25.59 17.16 3.34
C GLU A 171 25.14 16.90 1.90
N ALA A 172 26.08 16.63 0.98
CA ALA A 172 25.73 16.26 -0.39
C ALA A 172 24.86 14.99 -0.46
N TYR A 173 25.18 13.96 0.33
CA TYR A 173 24.39 12.73 0.42
C TYR A 173 22.97 12.99 0.97
N LEU A 174 22.86 13.80 2.02
CA LEU A 174 21.56 14.16 2.59
C LEU A 174 20.72 14.99 1.61
N GLU A 175 21.35 15.92 0.88
CA GLU A 175 20.64 16.74 -0.10
C GLU A 175 20.19 15.92 -1.32
N ASP A 176 20.97 14.93 -1.76
CA ASP A 176 20.53 13.97 -2.78
C ASP A 176 19.29 13.18 -2.32
N LEU A 177 19.30 12.67 -1.08
CA LEU A 177 18.13 11.97 -0.53
C LEU A 177 16.90 12.88 -0.41
N ARG A 178 17.07 14.13 0.03
CA ARG A 178 15.97 15.13 0.05
C ARG A 178 15.48 15.43 -1.37
N GLY A 179 16.39 15.53 -2.34
CA GLY A 179 16.05 15.71 -3.75
C GLY A 179 15.20 14.56 -4.30
N LYS A 180 15.62 13.32 -4.03
CA LYS A 180 14.86 12.11 -4.38
C LYS A 180 13.48 12.10 -3.74
N LEU A 181 13.37 12.45 -2.45
CA LEU A 181 12.08 12.55 -1.78
C LEU A 181 11.17 13.60 -2.43
N ARG A 182 11.67 14.81 -2.70
CA ARG A 182 10.90 15.86 -3.39
C ARG A 182 10.41 15.41 -4.76
N TYR A 183 11.25 14.68 -5.51
CA TYR A 183 10.86 14.11 -6.79
C TYR A 183 9.80 13.01 -6.65
N ALA A 184 9.97 12.10 -5.69
CA ALA A 184 8.99 11.05 -5.40
C ALA A 184 7.62 11.64 -5.03
N GLU A 185 7.59 12.67 -4.17
CA GLU A 185 6.36 13.40 -3.82
C GLU A 185 5.73 14.08 -5.04
N TYR A 186 6.53 14.74 -5.88
CA TYR A 186 6.07 15.38 -7.10
C TYR A 186 5.38 14.38 -8.04
N VAL A 187 6.00 13.21 -8.25
CA VAL A 187 5.48 12.15 -9.11
C VAL A 187 4.23 11.53 -8.51
N HIS A 188 4.25 11.23 -7.21
CA HIS A 188 3.10 10.66 -6.50
C HIS A 188 1.85 11.53 -6.64
N ARG A 189 1.97 12.86 -6.46
CA ARG A 189 0.85 13.82 -6.60
C ARG A 189 0.28 13.93 -8.02
N ARG A 190 1.04 13.55 -9.04
CA ARG A 190 0.64 13.64 -10.47
C ARG A 190 0.25 12.29 -11.07
N THR A 191 0.38 11.22 -10.31
CA THR A 191 0.01 9.89 -10.78
C THR A 191 -1.49 9.70 -10.60
N GLU A 192 -2.20 9.41 -11.69
CA GLU A 192 -3.65 9.15 -11.66
C GLU A 192 -3.98 7.66 -11.53
N ASP A 193 -3.12 6.78 -12.06
CA ASP A 193 -3.33 5.33 -12.00
C ASP A 193 -3.22 4.81 -10.56
N GLU A 194 -4.29 4.18 -10.06
CA GLU A 194 -4.36 3.71 -8.67
C GLU A 194 -3.28 2.67 -8.31
N GLN A 195 -2.83 1.83 -9.25
CA GLN A 195 -1.78 0.84 -9.01
C GLN A 195 -0.43 1.54 -8.88
N GLU A 196 -0.14 2.45 -9.81
CA GLU A 196 1.08 3.24 -9.80
C GLU A 196 1.14 4.15 -8.57
N VAL A 197 0.02 4.72 -8.14
CA VAL A 197 -0.10 5.52 -6.91
C VAL A 197 0.37 4.70 -5.69
N LEU A 198 -0.01 3.43 -5.59
CA LEU A 198 0.43 2.54 -4.49
C LEU A 198 1.94 2.28 -4.55
N ARG A 199 2.51 2.10 -5.74
CA ARG A 199 3.95 1.92 -5.94
C ARG A 199 4.72 3.17 -5.53
N ARG A 200 4.31 4.34 -6.02
CA ARG A 200 4.93 5.63 -5.69
C ARG A 200 4.81 6.00 -4.23
N LYS A 201 3.67 5.71 -3.62
CA LYS A 201 3.48 5.89 -2.17
C LYS A 201 4.49 5.10 -1.37
N ARG A 202 4.72 3.83 -1.73
CA ARG A 202 5.71 2.98 -1.06
C ARG A 202 7.13 3.56 -1.20
N GLU A 203 7.51 3.97 -2.40
CA GLU A 203 8.81 4.60 -2.68
C GLU A 203 9.03 5.84 -1.80
N GLN A 204 8.02 6.71 -1.73
CA GLN A 204 8.01 7.89 -0.87
C GLN A 204 8.18 7.52 0.61
N GLU A 205 7.36 6.60 1.14
CA GLU A 205 7.42 6.16 2.55
C GLU A 205 8.80 5.59 2.92
N HIS A 206 9.45 4.87 2.00
CA HIS A 206 10.80 4.35 2.21
C HIS A 206 11.85 5.46 2.31
N LEU A 207 11.78 6.48 1.43
CA LEU A 207 12.69 7.63 1.45
C LEU A 207 12.47 8.49 2.70
N GLU A 208 11.23 8.74 3.09
CA GLU A 208 10.88 9.45 4.33
C GLU A 208 11.46 8.75 5.56
N LEU A 209 11.29 7.42 5.63
CA LEU A 209 11.81 6.62 6.75
C LEU A 209 13.34 6.67 6.82
N ARG A 210 14.03 6.59 5.67
CA ARG A 210 15.50 6.70 5.60
C ARG A 210 15.97 8.06 6.09
N LEU A 211 15.39 9.15 5.57
CA LEU A 211 15.74 10.51 5.99
C LEU A 211 15.50 10.73 7.48
N LYS A 212 14.33 10.33 8.01
CA LYS A 212 14.01 10.45 9.44
C LYS A 212 15.03 9.72 10.32
N ASN A 213 15.42 8.50 9.95
CA ASN A 213 16.39 7.73 10.71
C ASN A 213 17.78 8.37 10.70
N LEU A 214 18.16 8.97 9.57
CA LEU A 214 19.43 9.68 9.46
C LEU A 214 19.43 10.98 10.25
N THR A 215 18.38 11.79 10.19
CA THR A 215 18.29 13.03 10.97
C THR A 215 18.31 12.73 12.47
N THR A 216 17.51 11.77 12.94
CA THR A 216 17.53 11.36 14.36
C THR A 216 18.90 10.84 14.79
N ALA A 217 19.61 10.08 13.95
CA ALA A 217 20.95 9.59 14.25
C ALA A 217 22.03 10.69 14.30
N LEU A 218 21.77 11.85 13.69
CA LEU A 218 22.65 13.01 13.72
C LEU A 218 22.38 13.92 14.92
N GLU A 219 21.13 14.01 15.37
CA GLU A 219 20.70 14.79 16.55
C GLU A 219 21.06 14.13 17.88
N THR A 220 21.26 12.80 17.91
CA THR A 220 21.64 12.04 19.13
C THR A 220 23.15 12.10 19.43
N ARG A 221 23.87 13.08 18.87
CA ARG A 221 25.30 13.35 19.12
C ARG A 221 25.49 14.82 19.49
#